data_AF-A0A4U1JFZ8-F1
#
_entry.id   AF-A0A4U1JFZ8-F1
#
_cell.length_a   1.000
_cell.length_b   1.000
_cell.length_c   1.000
_cell.angle_alpha   90.00
_cell.angle_beta   90.00
_cell.angle_gamma   90.00
#
_symmetry.space_group_name_H-M   'P 1'
#
loop_
_entity.id
_entity.type
_entity.pdbx_description
1 polymer ?
#
loop_
_entity_poly.entity_id
_entity_poly.type
_entity_poly.pdbx_seq_one_letter_code
_entity_poly.pdbx_strand_id
1 'polypeptide(L)'
;MECPRCKLDLTNDPYRGAGERHHRRERLETIAHEAGVELDGCTGCGGVFLDHGELAKIQNAAANGETKPTRTPTTALQRVYAHARERGAGTEGEAAALVCPSCGGEMAARNWGFGSEVMVDTCIECRGVWLDFGELDALEDLFR
;
A
#
# COMPACT_ATOMS: atom_id res chain seq x y z
N MET A 1 -6.57 12.92 -5.37
CA MET A 1 -6.54 12.92 -3.89
C MET A 1 -5.16 13.34 -3.41
N GLU A 2 -4.93 13.59 -2.11
CA GLU A 2 -3.58 13.91 -1.61
C GLU A 2 -2.94 12.67 -0.96
N CYS A 3 -1.64 12.44 -1.18
CA CYS A 3 -0.94 11.28 -0.63
C CYS A 3 -0.90 11.32 0.92
N PRO A 4 -1.44 10.29 1.61
CA PRO A 4 -1.45 10.27 3.07
C PRO A 4 -0.06 10.03 3.65
N ARG A 5 0.79 9.26 2.96
CA ARG A 5 2.16 8.98 3.42
C ARG A 5 3.05 10.23 3.36
N CYS A 6 3.02 10.97 2.27
CA CYS A 6 3.82 12.21 2.12
C CYS A 6 3.33 13.37 3.01
N LYS A 7 2.13 13.25 3.61
CA LYS A 7 1.65 14.21 4.62
C LYS A 7 2.26 13.97 6.00
N LEU A 8 2.77 12.77 6.27
CA LEU A 8 3.40 12.46 7.55
C LEU A 8 4.83 13.02 7.57
N ASP A 9 5.16 13.77 8.62
CA ASP A 9 6.53 14.26 8.86
C ASP A 9 7.40 13.14 9.45
N LEU A 10 7.66 12.11 8.65
CA LEU A 10 8.47 10.97 9.06
C LEU A 10 9.92 11.20 8.61
N THR A 11 10.74 11.75 9.50
CA THR A 11 12.16 12.03 9.26
C THR A 11 13.00 10.77 9.00
N ASN A 12 12.49 9.56 9.27
CA ASN A 12 13.17 8.26 9.08
C ASN A 12 12.18 7.13 8.73
N ASP A 13 11.49 7.24 7.60
CA ASP A 13 10.54 6.22 7.16
C ASP A 13 11.19 5.19 6.21
N PRO A 14 11.37 3.92 6.60
CA PRO A 14 11.96 2.87 5.75
C PRO A 14 11.06 2.48 4.56
N TYR A 15 9.81 2.96 4.53
CA TYR A 15 8.86 2.76 3.44
C TYR A 15 8.88 3.91 2.41
N ARG A 16 9.81 4.87 2.56
CA ARG A 16 10.02 6.02 1.66
C ARG A 16 10.98 5.64 0.51
N GLY A 17 10.59 5.91 -0.73
CA GLY A 17 11.52 5.84 -1.87
C GLY A 17 12.73 6.77 -1.68
N ALA A 18 13.89 6.45 -2.26
CA ALA A 18 15.19 7.06 -1.95
C ALA A 18 15.39 8.54 -2.38
N GLY A 19 14.34 9.33 -2.62
CA GLY A 19 14.44 10.72 -3.05
C GLY A 19 14.39 11.74 -1.91
N GLU A 20 14.94 12.93 -2.11
CA GLU A 20 14.84 14.06 -1.15
C GLU A 20 13.62 14.98 -1.44
N ARG A 21 12.74 14.61 -2.38
CA ARG A 21 11.68 15.48 -2.93
C ARG A 21 10.31 15.40 -2.24
N HIS A 22 10.20 14.79 -1.07
CA HIS A 22 8.89 14.37 -0.54
C HIS A 22 8.14 15.41 0.32
N HIS A 23 8.69 16.61 0.53
CA HIS A 23 8.13 17.60 1.46
C HIS A 23 7.02 18.49 0.87
N ARG A 24 6.45 18.15 -0.29
CA ARG A 24 5.44 19.00 -0.94
C ARG A 24 4.27 18.15 -1.43
N ARG A 25 3.27 17.93 -0.55
CA ARG A 25 1.92 17.41 -0.82
C ARG A 25 1.73 16.91 -2.26
N GLU A 26 2.16 15.68 -2.50
CA GLU A 26 2.03 15.10 -3.83
C GLU A 26 0.60 14.60 -4.02
N ARG A 27 -0.03 15.11 -5.09
CA ARG A 27 -1.35 14.67 -5.52
C ARG A 27 -1.20 13.25 -6.07
N LEU A 28 -2.11 12.36 -5.69
CA LEU A 28 -2.18 11.04 -6.29
C LEU A 28 -2.65 11.18 -7.75
N GLU A 29 -1.97 10.45 -8.63
CA GLU A 29 -2.25 10.36 -10.06
C GLU A 29 -2.90 9.01 -10.37
N THR A 30 -3.94 9.02 -11.20
CA THR A 30 -4.64 7.81 -11.60
C THR A 30 -3.83 7.06 -12.67
N ILE A 31 -3.59 5.78 -12.44
CA ILE A 31 -2.75 4.88 -13.23
C ILE A 31 -3.59 3.65 -13.59
N ALA A 32 -3.66 3.32 -14.88
CA ALA A 32 -4.31 2.10 -15.33
C ALA A 32 -3.45 0.87 -15.00
N HIS A 33 -4.07 -0.17 -14.47
CA HIS A 33 -3.43 -1.43 -14.12
C HIS A 33 -3.83 -2.56 -15.08
N GLU A 34 -2.94 -3.54 -15.30
CA GLU A 34 -3.15 -4.65 -16.25
C GLU A 34 -4.39 -5.51 -15.89
N ALA A 35 -4.75 -5.55 -14.60
CA ALA A 35 -5.96 -6.21 -14.10
C ALA A 35 -7.29 -5.46 -14.42
N GLY A 36 -7.25 -4.38 -15.21
CA GLY A 36 -8.44 -3.60 -15.60
C GLY A 36 -9.01 -2.76 -14.46
N VAL A 37 -8.15 -2.22 -13.60
CA VAL A 37 -8.50 -1.32 -12.48
C VAL A 37 -7.73 0.00 -12.58
N GLU A 38 -8.22 1.04 -11.90
CA GLU A 38 -7.64 2.38 -11.91
C GLU A 38 -7.07 2.68 -10.51
N LEU A 39 -5.75 2.74 -10.39
CA LEU A 39 -5.08 2.92 -9.12
C LEU A 39 -4.64 4.37 -8.95
N ASP A 40 -4.63 4.88 -7.72
CA ASP A 40 -4.15 6.22 -7.44
C ASP A 40 -2.75 6.18 -6.83
N GLY A 41 -1.74 6.42 -7.67
CA GLY A 41 -0.33 6.36 -7.32
C GLY A 41 0.28 7.70 -6.91
N CYS A 42 1.20 7.67 -5.95
CA CYS A 42 2.01 8.82 -5.57
C CYS A 42 3.38 8.77 -6.28
N THR A 43 3.71 9.79 -7.05
CA THR A 43 5.01 9.88 -7.76
C THR A 43 6.22 10.06 -6.85
N GLY A 44 5.99 10.46 -5.61
CA GLY A 44 7.02 10.82 -4.65
C GLY A 44 7.39 9.60 -3.84
N CYS A 45 6.49 9.18 -2.93
CA CYS A 45 6.75 8.00 -2.11
C CYS A 45 6.58 6.68 -2.87
N GLY A 46 5.91 6.65 -4.02
CA GLY A 46 5.64 5.42 -4.77
C GLY A 46 4.57 4.52 -4.17
N GLY A 47 3.85 4.99 -3.15
CA GLY A 47 2.69 4.28 -2.58
C GLY A 47 1.47 4.43 -3.49
N VAL A 48 0.55 3.48 -3.40
CA VAL A 48 -0.65 3.40 -4.22
C VAL A 48 -1.88 3.21 -3.37
N PHE A 49 -2.97 3.86 -3.77
CA PHE A 49 -4.30 3.64 -3.22
C PHE A 49 -5.14 2.83 -4.20
N LEU A 50 -5.88 1.87 -3.65
CA LEU A 50 -6.82 1.01 -4.35
C LEU A 50 -8.20 1.23 -3.76
N ASP A 51 -9.19 1.45 -4.61
CA ASP A 51 -10.58 1.51 -4.20
C ASP A 51 -11.08 0.14 -3.74
N HIS A 52 -12.25 0.15 -3.10
CA HIS A 52 -12.84 -1.06 -2.56
C HIS A 52 -13.01 -2.15 -3.64
N GLY A 53 -12.37 -3.29 -3.41
CA GLY A 53 -12.46 -4.47 -4.29
C GLY A 53 -11.46 -4.49 -5.44
N GLU A 54 -10.68 -3.43 -5.67
CA GLU A 54 -9.67 -3.43 -6.73
C GLU A 54 -8.52 -4.40 -6.45
N LEU A 55 -8.04 -4.46 -5.21
CA LEU A 55 -7.02 -5.44 -4.82
C LEU A 55 -7.48 -6.89 -5.05
N ALA A 56 -8.77 -7.18 -4.85
CA ALA A 56 -9.32 -8.50 -5.13
C ALA A 56 -9.35 -8.81 -6.65
N LYS A 57 -9.58 -7.81 -7.50
CA LYS A 57 -9.48 -7.98 -8.96
C LYS A 57 -8.04 -8.25 -9.38
N ILE A 58 -7.07 -7.53 -8.81
CA ILE A 58 -5.63 -7.77 -9.04
C ILE A 58 -5.25 -9.18 -8.61
N GLN A 59 -5.68 -9.62 -7.42
CA GLN A 59 -5.46 -10.98 -6.94
C GLN A 59 -6.01 -12.03 -7.91
N ASN A 60 -7.23 -11.86 -8.40
CA ASN A 60 -7.83 -12.80 -9.36
C ASN A 60 -7.07 -12.81 -10.69
N ALA A 61 -6.69 -11.64 -11.22
CA ALA A 61 -5.92 -11.53 -12.46
C ALA A 61 -4.53 -12.18 -12.34
N ALA A 62 -3.84 -11.95 -11.21
CA ALA A 62 -2.54 -12.55 -10.92
C ALA A 62 -2.63 -14.08 -10.82
N ALA A 63 -3.61 -14.61 -10.08
CA ALA A 63 -3.86 -16.05 -9.96
C ALA A 63 -4.20 -16.72 -11.31
N ASN A 64 -4.81 -15.98 -12.23
CA ASN A 64 -5.11 -16.44 -13.60
C ASN A 64 -3.92 -16.26 -14.57
N GLY A 65 -2.81 -15.67 -14.13
CA GLY A 65 -1.64 -15.38 -14.97
C GLY A 65 -1.84 -14.24 -15.97
N GLU A 66 -2.82 -13.36 -15.73
CA GLU A 66 -3.20 -12.25 -16.61
C GLU A 66 -2.35 -10.99 -16.37
N THR A 67 -1.60 -10.93 -15.28
CA THR A 67 -0.63 -9.86 -14.99
C THR A 67 0.79 -10.29 -15.36
N LYS A 68 1.68 -9.35 -15.71
CA LYS A 68 3.11 -9.65 -15.95
C LYS A 68 3.87 -9.89 -14.65
N PRO A 69 4.81 -10.85 -14.60
CA PRO A 69 5.62 -11.08 -13.41
C PRO A 69 6.58 -9.90 -13.22
N THR A 70 6.50 -9.27 -12.05
CA THR A 70 7.47 -8.27 -11.62
C THR A 70 8.57 -9.03 -10.90
N ARG A 71 9.85 -8.80 -11.15
CA ARG A 71 10.90 -9.45 -10.35
C ARG A 71 11.01 -8.72 -9.02
N THR A 72 10.14 -9.06 -8.07
CA THR A 72 10.09 -8.33 -6.81
C THR A 72 11.32 -8.68 -5.94
N PRO A 73 12.08 -7.68 -5.46
CA PRO A 73 13.17 -7.94 -4.53
C PRO A 73 12.61 -8.46 -3.20
N THR A 74 13.32 -9.39 -2.56
CA THR A 74 12.90 -10.01 -1.28
C THR A 74 12.59 -8.99 -0.18
N THR A 75 13.19 -7.80 -0.25
CA THR A 75 12.94 -6.68 0.67
C THR A 75 11.52 -6.12 0.58
N ALA A 76 10.89 -6.15 -0.60
CA ALA A 76 9.50 -5.73 -0.75
C ALA A 76 8.51 -6.77 -0.19
N LEU A 77 8.78 -8.06 -0.39
CA LEU A 77 8.05 -9.15 0.28
C LEU A 77 8.17 -9.07 1.81
N GLN A 78 9.37 -8.78 2.32
CA GLN A 78 9.58 -8.58 3.76
C GLN A 78 8.72 -7.45 4.31
N ARG A 79 8.46 -6.38 3.56
CA ARG A 79 7.65 -5.25 4.02
C ARG A 79 6.17 -5.60 4.17
N VAL A 80 5.60 -6.33 3.21
CA VAL A 80 4.24 -6.86 3.28
C VAL A 80 4.00 -7.69 4.55
N TYR A 81 4.99 -8.49 4.95
CA TYR A 81 4.95 -9.25 6.21
C TYR A 81 5.37 -8.43 7.44
N ALA A 82 6.27 -7.44 7.30
CA ALA A 82 6.80 -6.62 8.39
C ALA A 82 5.82 -5.55 8.89
N HIS A 83 4.89 -5.07 8.04
CA HIS A 83 3.80 -4.19 8.49
C HIS A 83 3.02 -4.78 9.68
N ALA A 84 2.93 -6.12 9.77
CA ALA A 84 2.34 -6.83 10.90
C ALA A 84 3.16 -6.72 12.20
N ARG A 85 4.50 -6.72 12.10
CA ARG A 85 5.42 -6.80 13.24
C ARG A 85 5.85 -5.44 13.76
N GLU A 86 6.02 -4.45 12.88
CA GLU A 86 6.55 -3.14 13.28
C GLU A 86 5.52 -2.25 14.00
N ARG A 87 4.21 -2.43 13.76
CA ARG A 87 3.15 -1.80 14.57
C ARG A 87 2.75 -2.61 15.81
N GLY A 88 3.17 -3.87 15.91
CA GLY A 88 2.83 -4.78 17.01
C GLY A 88 3.95 -5.01 18.04
N ALA A 89 5.17 -4.53 17.78
CA ALA A 89 6.35 -4.76 18.61
C ALA A 89 7.06 -3.45 18.98
N GLY A 90 6.42 -2.57 19.75
CA GLY A 90 7.08 -1.38 20.26
C GLY A 90 6.22 -0.54 21.21
N THR A 91 6.76 -0.29 22.39
CA THR A 91 6.27 0.54 23.49
C THR A 91 5.80 1.94 23.08
N GLU A 92 4.63 2.38 23.60
CA GLU A 92 4.19 3.78 23.79
C GLU A 92 4.65 4.83 22.74
N GLY A 93 4.39 4.57 21.46
CA GLY A 93 4.54 5.54 20.39
C GLY A 93 3.60 5.19 19.24
N GLU A 94 2.47 5.89 19.17
CA GLU A 94 1.44 5.72 18.14
C GLU A 94 2.05 5.70 16.74
N ALA A 95 2.02 4.53 16.09
CA ALA A 95 2.30 4.44 14.66
C ALA A 95 1.33 5.40 13.96
N ALA A 96 1.87 6.46 13.32
CA ALA A 96 1.05 7.51 12.74
C ALA A 96 -0.02 6.90 11.81
N ALA A 97 -1.28 6.99 12.22
CA ALA A 97 -2.39 6.42 11.50
C ALA A 97 -2.53 7.13 10.15
N LEU A 98 -2.57 6.36 9.07
CA LEU A 98 -2.81 6.91 7.74
C LEU A 98 -4.27 7.38 7.65
N VAL A 99 -4.47 8.50 6.99
CA VAL A 99 -5.79 9.05 6.68
C VAL A 99 -6.16 8.62 5.26
N CYS A 100 -7.36 8.07 5.07
CA CYS A 100 -7.80 7.61 3.76
C CYS A 100 -7.83 8.78 2.75
N PRO A 101 -7.15 8.66 1.60
CA PRO A 101 -7.11 9.73 0.60
C PRO A 101 -8.47 9.96 -0.08
N SER A 102 -9.33 8.95 -0.12
CA SER A 102 -10.64 8.99 -0.78
C SER A 102 -11.72 9.64 0.10
N CYS A 103 -11.86 9.21 1.36
CA CYS A 103 -12.94 9.69 2.25
C CYS A 103 -12.47 10.44 3.53
N GLY A 104 -11.18 10.44 3.83
CA GLY A 104 -10.64 11.05 5.07
C GLY A 104 -10.80 10.21 6.34
N GLY A 105 -11.34 8.99 6.24
CA GLY A 105 -11.46 8.07 7.38
C GLY A 105 -10.13 7.46 7.82
N GLU A 106 -10.11 6.84 9.01
CA GLU A 106 -8.93 6.16 9.53
C GLU A 106 -8.60 4.89 8.73
N MET A 107 -7.31 4.63 8.53
CA MET A 107 -6.82 3.39 7.95
C MET A 107 -6.17 2.53 9.02
N ALA A 108 -6.62 1.27 9.12
CA ALA A 108 -6.13 0.30 10.07
C ALA A 108 -5.44 -0.85 9.33
N ALA A 109 -4.34 -1.36 9.88
CA ALA A 109 -3.69 -2.56 9.37
C ALA A 109 -4.61 -3.77 9.56
N ARG A 110 -4.96 -4.45 8.47
CA ARG A 110 -5.84 -5.62 8.48
C ARG A 110 -5.23 -6.75 7.65
N ASN A 111 -5.54 -7.98 8.06
CA ASN A 111 -5.12 -9.16 7.33
C ASN A 111 -5.89 -9.27 6.00
N TRP A 112 -5.17 -9.47 4.91
CA TRP A 112 -5.76 -9.70 3.60
C TRP A 112 -6.05 -11.19 3.38
N GLY A 113 -7.31 -11.60 3.54
CA GLY A 113 -7.76 -12.98 3.32
C GLY A 113 -7.72 -13.87 4.57
N PHE A 114 -8.33 -15.05 4.47
CA PHE A 114 -8.38 -16.00 5.58
C PHE A 114 -7.09 -16.82 5.62
N GLY A 115 -6.23 -16.54 6.61
CA GLY A 115 -5.03 -17.33 6.90
C GLY A 115 -3.78 -16.91 6.11
N SER A 116 -3.80 -15.76 5.42
CA SER A 116 -2.56 -15.14 4.97
C SER A 116 -1.88 -14.42 6.14
N GLU A 117 -0.58 -14.16 6.05
CA GLU A 117 0.14 -13.24 6.96
C GLU A 117 0.32 -11.85 6.33
N VAL A 118 -0.42 -11.56 5.27
CA VAL A 118 -0.36 -10.29 4.53
C VAL A 118 -1.15 -9.23 5.29
N MET A 119 -0.48 -8.16 5.70
CA MET A 119 -1.14 -7.02 6.36
C MET A 119 -1.16 -5.83 5.41
N VAL A 120 -2.35 -5.24 5.22
CA VAL A 120 -2.54 -4.05 4.40
C VAL A 120 -3.30 -2.97 5.17
N ASP A 121 -2.99 -1.70 4.90
CA ASP A 121 -3.70 -0.57 5.51
C ASP A 121 -5.07 -0.41 4.81
N THR A 122 -6.16 -0.68 5.55
CA THR A 122 -7.53 -0.65 5.02
C THR A 122 -8.35 0.42 5.72
N CYS A 123 -9.03 1.26 4.94
CA CYS A 123 -9.96 2.26 5.48
C CYS A 123 -11.16 1.59 6.16
N ILE A 124 -11.52 2.06 7.35
CA ILE A 124 -12.68 1.53 8.09
C ILE A 124 -14.02 1.97 7.49
N GLU A 125 -14.05 3.09 6.77
CA GLU A 125 -15.26 3.68 6.18
C GLU A 125 -15.51 3.17 4.76
N CYS A 126 -14.63 3.49 3.81
CA CYS A 126 -14.84 3.17 2.40
C CYS A 126 -14.28 1.80 2.00
N ARG A 127 -13.48 1.15 2.87
CA ARG A 127 -12.80 -0.13 2.60
C ARG A 127 -11.80 -0.09 1.44
N GLY A 128 -11.32 1.09 1.08
CA GLY A 128 -10.15 1.26 0.20
C GLY A 128 -8.86 0.84 0.91
N VAL A 129 -7.85 0.46 0.13
CA VAL A 129 -6.58 -0.10 0.60
C VAL A 129 -5.44 0.84 0.20
N TRP A 130 -4.51 1.07 1.12
CA TRP A 130 -3.24 1.73 0.84
C TRP A 130 -2.13 0.69 0.87
N LEU A 131 -1.26 0.75 -0.12
CA LEU A 131 -0.04 -0.05 -0.23
C LEU A 131 1.14 0.90 -0.34
N ASP A 132 2.18 0.68 0.45
CA ASP A 132 3.41 1.46 0.37
C ASP A 132 4.23 1.02 -0.86
N PHE A 133 5.31 1.76 -1.14
CA PHE A 133 6.17 1.53 -2.31
C PHE A 133 6.55 0.06 -2.50
N GLY A 134 6.31 -0.52 -3.67
CA GLY A 134 6.70 -1.89 -4.01
C GLY A 134 5.90 -3.00 -3.30
N GLU A 135 4.93 -2.67 -2.45
CA GLU A 135 4.05 -3.70 -1.85
C GLU A 135 3.07 -4.28 -2.87
N LEU A 136 2.57 -3.48 -3.81
CA LEU A 136 1.71 -3.98 -4.88
C LEU A 136 2.40 -5.08 -5.69
N ASP A 137 3.63 -4.82 -6.14
CA ASP A 137 4.44 -5.79 -6.89
C ASP A 137 4.64 -7.09 -6.10
N ALA A 138 4.93 -6.97 -4.80
CA ALA A 138 5.11 -8.11 -3.90
C ALA A 138 3.83 -8.95 -3.73
N LEU A 139 2.67 -8.28 -3.66
CA LEU A 139 1.37 -8.96 -3.58
C LEU A 139 1.02 -9.66 -4.89
N GLU A 140 1.25 -9.02 -6.04
CA GLU A 140 1.02 -9.64 -7.34
C GLU A 140 1.83 -10.92 -7.54
N ASP A 141 3.10 -10.93 -7.13
CA ASP A 141 3.94 -12.12 -7.17
C ASP A 141 3.47 -13.20 -6.19
N LEU A 142 2.95 -12.81 -5.03
CA LEU A 142 2.44 -13.74 -4.01
C LEU A 142 1.10 -14.37 -4.42
N PHE A 143 0.30 -13.69 -5.24
CA PHE A 143 -1.01 -14.16 -5.68
C PHE A 143 -0.98 -15.16 -6.85
N ARG A 144 0.18 -15.34 -7.50
CA ARG A 144 0.39 -16.36 -8.54
C ARG A 144 0.51 -17.76 -7.96
#